data_AF-A0A4Q3BQU3-F1
#
_entry.id   AF-A0A4Q3BQU3-F1
#
_cell.length_a   1.000
_cell.length_b   1.000
_cell.length_c   1.000
_cell.angle_alpha   90.00
_cell.angle_beta   90.00
_cell.angle_gamma   90.00
#
_symmetry.space_group_name_H-M   'P 1'
#
loop_
_entity.id
_entity.type
_entity.pdbx_description
1 polymer ?
#
loop_
_entity_poly.entity_id
_entity_poly.type
_entity_poly.pdbx_seq_one_letter_code
_entity_poly.pdbx_strand_id
1 'polypeptide(L)'
;SKWIIDLAERRGFIAQSTSVPGVAQRTGATIYYLEMFPVSDIEASGKPPVLSLTPVEGDVDIVIASEMMEVGRALMRGFVTANTTLIGSSHREYTIAEKMQLGDGRRQTAQVDELARETAARYICFDMDQVARDNGAVISSVLFGALCASSALPFTREEFEETIRGSGKAVEINLKGFSAGIAAAGGIQQPLAVEAGETQSEPPPPHLDPALAALIEDMRGFLPPVAFTLALSGLEKAIDFQNIDYGREYVERLRAMHRLDAQSGGAQRGWALSEAMARYLALAMAYDDIVRVADIKTRSGRFETFRNDVRAAPGQVVRVREFMHPRWQEICDIMPQGMG
;
A
#
# COMPACT_ATOMS: atom_id res chain seq x y z
N SER A 1 -15.77 -4.33 11.05
CA SER A 1 -16.30 -3.98 12.38
C SER A 1 -17.82 -3.89 12.40
N LYS A 2 -18.47 -2.95 11.68
CA LYS A 2 -19.94 -2.79 11.74
C LYS A 2 -20.77 -4.06 11.51
N TRP A 3 -20.46 -4.86 10.49
CA TRP A 3 -21.18 -6.13 10.29
C TRP A 3 -21.00 -7.12 11.45
N ILE A 4 -19.87 -7.10 12.15
CA ILE A 4 -19.66 -7.99 13.31
C ILE A 4 -20.51 -7.52 14.50
N ILE A 5 -20.60 -6.19 14.71
CA ILE A 5 -21.48 -5.59 15.72
C ILE A 5 -22.94 -5.94 15.42
N ASP A 6 -23.38 -5.64 14.20
CA ASP A 6 -24.76 -5.86 13.77
C ASP A 6 -25.13 -7.36 13.85
N LEU A 7 -24.18 -8.27 13.57
CA LEU A 7 -24.35 -9.73 13.72
C LEU A 7 -24.51 -10.12 15.19
N ALA A 8 -23.62 -9.65 16.06
CA ALA A 8 -23.63 -9.97 17.49
C ALA A 8 -24.93 -9.49 18.16
N GLU A 9 -25.32 -8.23 17.95
CA GLU A 9 -26.52 -7.63 18.54
C GLU A 9 -27.81 -8.35 18.13
N ARG A 10 -27.90 -8.81 16.87
CA ARG A 10 -29.05 -9.58 16.39
C ARG A 10 -29.16 -10.98 16.98
N ARG A 11 -28.07 -11.51 17.53
CA ARG A 11 -27.96 -12.88 18.04
C ARG A 11 -27.84 -12.94 19.55
N GLY A 12 -28.31 -11.89 20.24
CA GLY A 12 -28.39 -11.88 21.70
C GLY A 12 -27.05 -11.66 22.39
N PHE A 13 -26.13 -10.94 21.75
CA PHE A 13 -24.91 -10.44 22.39
C PHE A 13 -25.02 -8.94 22.56
N ILE A 14 -24.46 -8.40 23.64
CA ILE A 14 -24.09 -6.99 23.66
C ILE A 14 -22.74 -6.84 22.94
N ALA A 15 -22.53 -5.74 22.23
CA ALA A 15 -21.29 -5.45 21.54
C ALA A 15 -20.77 -4.05 21.90
N GLN A 16 -19.52 -3.95 22.33
CA GLN A 16 -18.82 -2.68 22.53
C GLN A 16 -17.70 -2.57 21.51
N SER A 17 -17.65 -1.44 20.80
CA SER A 17 -16.58 -1.18 19.84
C SER A 17 -15.87 0.12 20.13
N THR A 18 -14.55 0.11 20.05
CA THR A 18 -13.72 1.31 20.06
C THR A 18 -12.83 1.34 18.83
N SER A 19 -12.49 2.54 18.37
CA SER A 19 -11.52 2.72 17.29
C SER A 19 -10.35 3.53 17.81
N VAL A 20 -9.15 2.99 17.66
CA VAL A 20 -7.91 3.72 17.89
C VAL A 20 -7.45 4.21 16.51
N PRO A 21 -7.70 5.48 16.14
CA PRO A 21 -7.22 6.01 14.88
C PRO A 21 -5.70 6.00 14.91
N GLY A 22 -5.09 5.62 13.79
CA GLY A 22 -3.67 5.79 13.60
C GLY A 22 -3.30 7.27 13.73
N VAL A 23 -2.38 7.62 14.62
CA VAL A 23 -1.81 8.96 14.65
C VAL A 23 -0.97 9.18 13.39
N ALA A 24 -1.35 10.20 12.62
CA ALA A 24 -0.81 10.66 11.34
C ALA A 24 -1.35 9.99 10.08
N GLN A 25 -1.65 10.84 9.07
CA GLN A 25 -1.90 10.51 7.64
C GLN A 25 -0.75 9.72 6.95
N ARG A 26 0.21 9.17 7.71
CA ARG A 26 1.47 8.62 7.19
C ARG A 26 1.90 7.29 7.82
N THR A 27 1.41 6.90 9.01
CA THR A 27 2.07 5.83 9.79
C THR A 27 1.20 4.90 10.63
N GLY A 28 -0.11 5.12 10.76
CA GLY A 28 -0.95 4.27 11.64
C GLY A 28 -2.11 3.60 10.91
N ALA A 29 -2.18 2.27 10.98
CA ALA A 29 -3.41 1.54 10.69
C ALA A 29 -4.45 1.85 11.78
N THR A 30 -5.70 2.08 11.39
CA THR A 30 -6.80 2.25 12.35
C THR A 30 -7.17 0.89 12.90
N ILE A 31 -7.13 0.74 14.23
CA ILE A 31 -7.55 -0.50 14.88
C ILE A 31 -8.98 -0.33 15.36
N TYR A 32 -9.84 -1.23 14.93
CA TYR A 32 -11.18 -1.40 15.48
C TYR A 32 -11.14 -2.53 16.48
N TYR A 33 -11.34 -2.21 17.75
CA TYR A 33 -11.48 -3.18 18.83
C TYR A 33 -12.96 -3.45 19.08
N LEU A 34 -13.30 -4.70 19.35
CA LEU A 34 -14.65 -5.16 19.59
C LEU A 34 -14.65 -6.19 20.71
N GLU A 35 -15.50 -5.99 21.71
CA GLU A 35 -15.88 -7.03 22.65
C GLU A 35 -17.35 -7.37 22.48
N MET A 36 -17.67 -8.65 22.62
CA MET A 36 -19.05 -9.13 22.61
C MET A 36 -19.29 -10.06 23.80
N PHE A 37 -20.45 -9.94 24.42
CA PHE A 37 -20.81 -10.72 25.59
C PHE A 37 -22.25 -11.26 25.48
N PRO A 38 -22.50 -12.56 25.70
CA PRO A 38 -23.84 -13.14 25.57
C PRO A 38 -24.80 -12.53 26.60
N VAL A 39 -25.97 -12.08 26.16
CA VAL A 39 -27.03 -11.55 27.06
C VAL A 39 -27.50 -12.64 28.02
N SER A 40 -27.53 -13.91 27.60
CA SER A 40 -27.88 -15.04 28.46
C SER A 40 -27.02 -15.13 29.72
N ASP A 41 -25.74 -14.79 29.61
CA ASP A 41 -24.79 -14.90 30.71
C ASP A 41 -24.91 -13.72 31.68
N ILE A 42 -25.34 -12.56 31.16
CA ILE A 42 -25.72 -11.40 31.95
C ILE A 42 -26.96 -11.71 32.78
N GLU A 43 -27.99 -12.29 32.15
CA GLU A 43 -29.23 -12.68 32.82
C GLU A 43 -28.97 -13.76 33.88
N ALA A 44 -28.13 -14.75 33.59
CA ALA A 44 -27.78 -15.82 34.52
C ALA A 44 -26.97 -15.32 35.73
N SER A 45 -26.05 -14.37 35.52
CA SER A 45 -25.19 -13.83 36.59
C SER A 45 -25.82 -12.67 37.35
N GLY A 46 -26.84 -12.02 36.77
CA GLY A 46 -27.48 -10.82 37.31
C GLY A 46 -26.56 -9.59 37.35
N LYS A 47 -25.43 -9.61 36.63
CA LYS A 47 -24.42 -8.54 36.65
C LYS A 47 -24.04 -8.16 35.22
N PRO A 48 -23.97 -6.85 34.89
CA PRO A 48 -23.46 -6.42 33.60
C PRO A 48 -21.96 -6.72 33.47
N PRO A 49 -21.45 -7.07 32.27
CA PRO A 49 -20.04 -7.30 32.07
C PRO A 49 -19.28 -5.98 32.06
N VAL A 50 -17.99 -6.04 32.41
CA VAL A 50 -17.07 -4.91 32.27
C VAL A 50 -16.24 -5.15 31.02
N LEU A 51 -16.52 -4.36 29.98
CA LEU A 51 -15.86 -4.50 28.68
C LEU A 51 -14.70 -3.51 28.56
N SER A 52 -13.54 -3.96 28.08
CA SER A 52 -12.38 -3.09 27.88
C SER A 52 -12.62 -2.10 26.75
N LEU A 53 -11.94 -0.95 26.83
CA LEU A 53 -11.93 0.07 25.76
C LEU A 53 -10.78 -0.14 24.78
N THR A 54 -9.85 -1.04 25.07
CA THR A 54 -8.66 -1.32 24.27
C THR A 54 -8.30 -2.79 24.33
N PRO A 55 -7.72 -3.36 23.26
CA PRO A 55 -7.22 -4.73 23.30
C PRO A 55 -6.14 -4.87 24.37
N VAL A 56 -6.21 -5.96 25.13
CA VAL A 56 -5.20 -6.34 26.12
C VAL A 56 -4.25 -7.34 25.48
N GLU A 57 -2.94 -7.14 25.65
CA GLU A 57 -1.93 -8.07 25.14
C GLU A 57 -2.16 -9.46 25.74
N GLY A 58 -2.18 -10.48 24.88
CA GLY A 58 -2.42 -11.87 25.28
C GLY A 58 -3.88 -12.28 25.49
N ASP A 59 -4.83 -11.35 25.41
CA ASP A 59 -6.25 -11.58 25.73
C ASP A 59 -7.17 -11.22 24.56
N VAL A 60 -6.73 -11.53 23.34
CA VAL A 60 -7.49 -11.29 22.09
C VAL A 60 -7.80 -12.63 21.43
N ASP A 61 -9.09 -12.96 21.33
CA ASP A 61 -9.56 -14.22 20.75
C ASP A 61 -9.43 -14.24 19.22
N ILE A 62 -9.69 -13.11 18.57
CA ILE A 62 -9.73 -13.01 17.10
C ILE A 62 -9.00 -11.74 16.65
N VAL A 63 -8.00 -11.92 15.79
CA VAL A 63 -7.34 -10.81 15.10
C VAL A 63 -7.65 -10.90 13.61
N ILE A 64 -8.14 -9.81 13.04
CA ILE A 64 -8.43 -9.67 11.61
C ILE A 64 -7.55 -8.56 11.04
N ALA A 65 -6.67 -8.93 10.12
CA ALA A 65 -5.74 -8.05 9.43
C ALA A 65 -6.07 -8.04 7.93
N SER A 66 -6.25 -6.84 7.38
CA SER A 66 -6.54 -6.70 5.96
C SER A 66 -5.30 -6.90 5.09
N GLU A 67 -4.08 -6.80 5.63
CA GLU A 67 -2.82 -6.87 4.88
C GLU A 67 -1.69 -7.50 5.74
N MET A 68 -0.63 -8.04 5.13
CA MET A 68 0.42 -8.79 5.82
C MET A 68 1.20 -7.97 6.88
N MET A 69 1.48 -6.69 6.65
CA MET A 69 2.11 -5.83 7.64
C MET A 69 1.18 -5.50 8.82
N GLU A 70 -0.14 -5.59 8.67
CA GLU A 70 -1.07 -5.55 9.82
C GLU A 70 -0.93 -6.80 10.69
N VAL A 71 -0.75 -7.98 10.08
CA VAL A 71 -0.41 -9.21 10.81
C VAL A 71 0.86 -9.02 11.61
N GLY A 72 1.93 -8.52 10.97
CA GLY A 72 3.20 -8.25 11.65
C GLY A 72 3.06 -7.27 12.82
N ARG A 73 2.25 -6.21 12.66
CA ARG A 73 1.97 -5.26 13.75
C ARG A 73 1.18 -5.90 14.90
N ALA A 74 0.24 -6.79 14.61
CA ALA A 74 -0.52 -7.49 15.65
C ALA A 74 0.36 -8.44 16.46
N LEU A 75 1.29 -9.16 15.80
CA LEU A 75 2.31 -10.00 16.44
C LEU A 75 3.22 -9.15 17.35
N MET A 76 3.76 -8.04 16.83
CA MET A 76 4.63 -7.14 17.61
C MET A 76 3.95 -6.54 18.84
N ARG A 77 2.62 -6.37 18.80
CA ARG A 77 1.81 -5.84 19.92
C ARG A 77 1.33 -6.92 20.87
N GLY A 78 1.71 -8.18 20.68
CA GLY A 78 1.27 -9.28 21.55
C GLY A 78 -0.22 -9.58 21.47
N PHE A 79 -0.92 -9.16 20.41
CA PHE A 79 -2.34 -9.48 20.22
C PHE A 79 -2.58 -10.91 19.72
N VAL A 80 -1.55 -11.54 19.17
CA VAL A 80 -1.65 -12.91 18.65
C VAL A 80 -0.92 -13.84 19.60
N THR A 81 -1.62 -14.85 20.09
CA THR A 81 -1.09 -15.91 20.96
C THR A 81 -1.60 -17.28 20.55
N ALA A 82 -1.18 -18.32 21.27
CA ALA A 82 -1.63 -19.69 21.09
C ALA A 82 -3.13 -19.93 21.35
N ASN A 83 -3.87 -18.91 21.82
CA ASN A 83 -5.33 -18.94 21.96
C ASN A 83 -6.06 -18.10 20.87
N THR A 84 -5.32 -17.36 20.05
CA THR A 84 -5.89 -16.42 19.09
C THR A 84 -6.14 -17.06 17.73
N THR A 85 -7.33 -16.83 17.16
CA THR A 85 -7.59 -17.04 15.73
C THR A 85 -7.13 -15.81 14.95
N LEU A 86 -6.10 -15.98 14.13
CA LEU A 86 -5.55 -14.94 13.27
C LEU A 86 -6.08 -15.11 11.83
N ILE A 87 -6.72 -14.08 11.30
CA ILE A 87 -7.19 -13.99 9.92
C ILE A 87 -6.42 -12.84 9.28
N GLY A 88 -5.56 -13.13 8.31
CA GLY A 88 -4.73 -12.13 7.63
C GLY A 88 -4.80 -12.26 6.13
N SER A 89 -4.71 -11.14 5.39
CA SER A 89 -4.45 -11.24 3.96
C SER A 89 -2.95 -11.30 3.68
N SER A 90 -2.53 -12.17 2.75
CA SER A 90 -1.15 -12.25 2.26
C SER A 90 -0.79 -11.15 1.27
N HIS A 91 -1.77 -10.41 0.76
CA HIS A 91 -1.52 -9.31 -0.15
C HIS A 91 -0.68 -8.25 0.55
N ARG A 92 0.01 -7.46 -0.26
CA ARG A 92 0.98 -6.49 0.23
C ARG A 92 0.70 -5.11 -0.31
N GLU A 93 0.52 -4.15 0.59
CA GLU A 93 0.53 -2.73 0.25
C GLU A 93 1.81 -2.08 0.80
N TYR A 94 2.61 -1.47 -0.07
CA TYR A 94 3.84 -0.82 0.36
C TYR A 94 3.54 0.40 1.23
N THR A 95 4.09 0.40 2.44
CA THR A 95 3.98 1.51 3.36
C THR A 95 4.75 2.73 2.84
N ILE A 96 4.35 3.93 3.27
CA ILE A 96 5.07 5.16 2.92
C ILE A 96 6.53 5.07 3.35
N ALA A 97 6.83 4.47 4.50
CA ALA A 97 8.20 4.30 5.00
C ALA A 97 9.07 3.43 4.07
N GLU A 98 8.49 2.39 3.46
CA GLU A 98 9.19 1.56 2.48
C GLU A 98 9.40 2.33 1.16
N LYS A 99 8.40 3.10 0.71
CA LYS A 99 8.48 3.94 -0.50
C LYS A 99 9.46 5.12 -0.37
N MET A 100 9.72 5.57 0.85
CA MET A 100 10.63 6.69 1.13
C MET A 100 12.11 6.31 1.12
N GLN A 101 12.45 5.01 1.12
CA GLN A 101 13.85 4.59 1.05
C GLN A 101 14.43 4.90 -0.33
N LEU A 102 15.69 5.36 -0.35
CA LEU A 102 16.42 5.65 -1.59
C LEU A 102 16.80 4.36 -2.37
N GLY A 103 16.66 3.18 -1.74
CA GLY A 103 16.88 1.87 -2.35
C GLY A 103 15.69 0.95 -2.11
N ASP A 104 15.90 -0.36 -2.15
CA ASP A 104 14.83 -1.32 -1.85
C ASP A 104 14.45 -1.27 -0.36
N GLY A 105 13.40 -0.49 -0.05
CA GLY A 105 12.88 -0.34 1.30
C GLY A 105 11.96 -1.47 1.75
N ARG A 106 11.69 -2.48 0.91
CA ARG A 106 10.72 -3.54 1.19
C ARG A 106 11.12 -4.33 2.44
N ARG A 107 10.19 -4.44 3.40
CA ARG A 107 10.31 -5.37 4.53
C ARG A 107 10.11 -6.83 4.07
N GLN A 108 10.73 -7.78 4.76
CA GLN A 108 10.57 -9.20 4.46
C GLN A 108 9.26 -9.72 5.06
N THR A 109 8.31 -10.10 4.21
CA THR A 109 6.99 -10.62 4.63
C THR A 109 7.01 -12.11 4.98
N ALA A 110 7.97 -12.87 4.44
CA ALA A 110 8.10 -14.31 4.71
C ALA A 110 8.27 -14.62 6.21
N GLN A 111 9.08 -13.82 6.92
CA GLN A 111 9.28 -13.97 8.37
C GLN A 111 8.00 -13.71 9.17
N VAL A 112 7.13 -12.81 8.68
CA VAL A 112 5.85 -12.50 9.33
C VAL A 112 4.89 -13.68 9.20
N ASP A 113 4.81 -14.29 8.01
CA ASP A 113 3.96 -15.45 7.78
C ASP A 113 4.39 -16.66 8.62
N GLU A 114 5.69 -16.93 8.70
CA GLU A 114 6.26 -18.00 9.52
C GLU A 114 5.94 -17.77 11.01
N LEU A 115 6.23 -16.57 11.53
CA LEU A 115 5.93 -16.23 12.92
C LEU A 115 4.42 -16.31 13.23
N ALA A 116 3.56 -15.91 12.29
CA ALA A 116 2.11 -16.02 12.43
C ALA A 116 1.65 -17.48 12.56
N ARG A 117 2.23 -18.40 11.77
CA ARG A 117 1.94 -19.85 11.84
C ARG A 117 2.38 -20.46 13.17
N GLU A 118 3.49 -20.01 13.72
CA GLU A 118 4.03 -20.52 14.98
C GLU A 118 3.28 -19.96 16.19
N THR A 119 2.79 -18.72 16.11
CA THR A 119 2.23 -18.00 17.26
C THR A 119 0.73 -18.21 17.43
N ALA A 120 -0.05 -18.20 16.34
CA ALA A 120 -1.51 -18.23 16.41
C ALA A 120 -2.07 -19.64 16.66
N ALA A 121 -3.18 -19.74 17.40
CA ALA A 121 -3.92 -21.00 17.58
C ALA A 121 -4.41 -21.56 16.24
N ARG A 122 -4.93 -20.66 15.41
CA ARG A 122 -5.40 -20.92 14.05
C ARG A 122 -5.04 -19.73 13.18
N TYR A 123 -4.44 -20.00 12.03
CA TYR A 123 -4.06 -18.96 11.08
C TYR A 123 -4.72 -19.22 9.72
N ILE A 124 -5.54 -18.27 9.28
CA ILE A 124 -6.16 -18.24 7.95
C ILE A 124 -5.50 -17.12 7.17
N CYS A 125 -4.75 -17.49 6.13
CA CYS A 125 -4.03 -16.53 5.30
C CYS A 125 -4.05 -16.89 3.82
N PHE A 126 -4.49 -15.93 3.01
CA PHE A 126 -4.51 -15.98 1.55
C PHE A 126 -4.64 -14.56 0.99
N ASP A 127 -4.53 -14.40 -0.33
CA ASP A 127 -4.66 -13.10 -0.99
C ASP A 127 -6.14 -12.68 -1.09
N MET A 128 -6.65 -12.12 -0.01
CA MET A 128 -8.04 -11.65 0.12
C MET A 128 -8.33 -10.45 -0.79
N ASP A 129 -7.32 -9.66 -1.15
CA ASP A 129 -7.47 -8.58 -2.11
C ASP A 129 -7.67 -9.12 -3.52
N GLN A 130 -6.84 -10.08 -3.94
CA GLN A 130 -7.00 -10.79 -5.21
C GLN A 130 -8.36 -11.49 -5.28
N VAL A 131 -8.75 -12.22 -4.23
CA VAL A 131 -10.08 -12.86 -4.15
C VAL A 131 -11.21 -11.83 -4.28
N ALA A 132 -11.07 -10.65 -3.67
CA ALA A 132 -12.04 -9.58 -3.82
C ALA A 132 -12.08 -9.05 -5.26
N ARG A 133 -10.92 -8.78 -5.87
CA ARG A 133 -10.81 -8.31 -7.26
C ARG A 133 -11.42 -9.28 -8.26
N ASP A 134 -11.07 -10.57 -8.18
CA ASP A 134 -11.57 -11.63 -9.06
C ASP A 134 -13.10 -11.78 -8.99
N ASN A 135 -13.67 -11.51 -7.83
CA ASN A 135 -15.12 -11.60 -7.62
C ASN A 135 -15.85 -10.28 -7.85
N GLY A 136 -15.12 -9.19 -8.11
CA GLY A 136 -15.69 -7.85 -8.23
C GLY A 136 -16.21 -7.29 -6.91
N ALA A 137 -15.78 -7.84 -5.77
CA ALA A 137 -16.22 -7.49 -4.43
C ALA A 137 -15.21 -6.60 -3.69
N VAL A 138 -15.52 -6.25 -2.44
CA VAL A 138 -14.63 -5.50 -1.54
C VAL A 138 -13.97 -6.43 -0.53
N ILE A 139 -12.72 -6.15 -0.14
CA ILE A 139 -11.96 -7.01 0.78
C ILE A 139 -12.68 -7.26 2.12
N SER A 140 -13.46 -6.30 2.61
CA SER A 140 -14.23 -6.45 3.85
C SER A 140 -15.26 -7.58 3.79
N SER A 141 -15.82 -7.87 2.60
CA SER A 141 -16.73 -9.01 2.41
C SER A 141 -16.00 -10.35 2.45
N VAL A 142 -14.78 -10.41 1.89
CA VAL A 142 -13.92 -11.59 1.91
C VAL A 142 -13.42 -11.88 3.33
N LEU A 143 -12.98 -10.85 4.07
CA LEU A 143 -12.61 -10.94 5.49
C LEU A 143 -13.77 -11.45 6.36
N PHE A 144 -14.99 -10.98 6.11
CA PHE A 144 -16.18 -11.45 6.83
C PHE A 144 -16.52 -12.91 6.49
N GLY A 145 -16.27 -13.34 5.25
CA GLY A 145 -16.35 -14.75 4.84
C GLY A 145 -15.30 -15.62 5.53
N ALA A 146 -14.06 -15.16 5.60
CA ALA A 146 -12.98 -15.85 6.32
C ALA A 146 -13.27 -15.98 7.82
N LEU A 147 -13.89 -14.96 8.43
CA LEU A 147 -14.37 -15.02 9.82
C LEU A 147 -15.48 -16.06 10.01
N CYS A 148 -16.41 -16.18 9.07
CA CYS A 148 -17.43 -17.24 9.11
C CYS A 148 -16.79 -18.64 9.01
N ALA A 149 -15.85 -18.82 8.07
CA ALA A 149 -15.14 -20.09 7.88
C ALA A 149 -14.17 -20.46 9.02
N SER A 150 -13.74 -19.49 9.82
CA SER A 150 -12.93 -19.76 11.01
C SER A 150 -13.73 -20.43 12.12
N SER A 151 -15.06 -20.32 12.11
CA SER A 151 -15.94 -20.80 13.18
C SER A 151 -15.56 -20.27 14.57
N ALA A 152 -14.81 -19.16 14.63
CA ALA A 152 -14.39 -18.54 15.88
C ALA A 152 -15.53 -17.80 16.59
N LEU A 153 -16.61 -17.48 15.86
CA LEU A 153 -17.84 -16.92 16.42
C LEU A 153 -18.96 -17.98 16.43
N PRO A 154 -19.85 -17.96 17.45
CA PRO A 154 -20.91 -18.95 17.63
C PRO A 154 -22.14 -18.66 16.76
N PHE A 155 -21.93 -18.28 15.49
CA PHE A 155 -23.01 -17.92 14.56
C PHE A 155 -22.98 -18.78 13.30
N THR A 156 -24.15 -19.09 12.74
CA THR A 156 -24.25 -19.88 11.51
C THR A 156 -23.99 -19.02 10.28
N ARG A 157 -23.63 -19.66 9.16
CA ARG A 157 -23.42 -18.99 7.88
C ARG A 157 -24.62 -18.14 7.47
N GLU A 158 -25.83 -18.66 7.66
CA GLU A 158 -27.08 -17.99 7.31
C GLU A 158 -27.23 -16.66 8.06
N GLU A 159 -26.77 -16.60 9.31
CA GLU A 159 -26.83 -15.41 10.16
C GLU A 159 -25.83 -14.33 9.68
N PHE A 160 -24.65 -14.74 9.23
CA PHE A 160 -23.71 -13.84 8.55
C PHE A 160 -24.32 -13.28 7.25
N GLU A 161 -24.91 -14.13 6.42
CA GLU A 161 -25.54 -13.70 5.16
C GLU A 161 -26.73 -12.75 5.41
N GLU A 162 -27.56 -13.01 6.42
CA GLU A 162 -28.65 -12.13 6.81
C GLU A 162 -28.15 -10.75 7.24
N THR A 163 -27.00 -10.69 7.92
CA THR A 163 -26.36 -9.43 8.31
C THR A 163 -25.93 -8.61 7.09
N ILE A 164 -25.37 -9.27 6.05
CA ILE A 164 -25.04 -8.61 4.77
C ILE A 164 -26.32 -8.08 4.10
N ARG A 165 -27.37 -8.91 4.01
CA ARG A 165 -28.67 -8.51 3.43
C ARG A 165 -29.28 -7.32 4.18
N GLY A 166 -29.23 -7.34 5.50
CA GLY A 166 -29.73 -6.28 6.38
C GLY A 166 -29.02 -4.93 6.21
N SER A 167 -27.81 -4.89 5.65
CA SER A 167 -27.08 -3.64 5.39
C SER A 167 -27.62 -2.85 4.19
N GLY A 168 -28.32 -3.51 3.26
CA GLY A 168 -28.93 -2.90 2.07
C GLY A 168 -27.96 -2.33 1.02
N LYS A 169 -26.64 -2.44 1.22
CA LYS A 169 -25.62 -1.86 0.33
C LYS A 169 -24.93 -2.94 -0.48
N ALA A 170 -24.99 -2.84 -1.81
CA ALA A 170 -24.28 -3.74 -2.74
C ALA A 170 -24.41 -5.22 -2.35
N VAL A 171 -25.62 -5.65 -1.95
CA VAL A 171 -25.87 -6.92 -1.25
C VAL A 171 -25.35 -8.11 -2.05
N GLU A 172 -25.67 -8.19 -3.34
CA GLU A 172 -25.25 -9.29 -4.22
C GLU A 172 -23.72 -9.38 -4.34
N ILE A 173 -23.05 -8.24 -4.54
CA ILE A 173 -21.59 -8.16 -4.65
C ILE A 173 -20.94 -8.60 -3.33
N ASN A 174 -21.47 -8.15 -2.20
CA ASN A 174 -20.96 -8.50 -0.87
C ASN A 174 -21.21 -9.98 -0.53
N LEU A 175 -22.36 -10.55 -0.89
CA LEU A 175 -22.62 -11.99 -0.72
C LEU A 175 -21.70 -12.86 -1.58
N LYS A 176 -21.37 -12.39 -2.79
CA LYS A 176 -20.40 -13.05 -3.67
C LYS A 176 -19.00 -13.05 -3.05
N GLY A 177 -18.52 -11.89 -2.59
CA GLY A 177 -17.24 -11.78 -1.90
C GLY A 177 -17.17 -12.58 -0.59
N PHE A 178 -18.25 -12.58 0.19
CA PHE A 178 -18.40 -13.40 1.40
C PHE A 178 -18.28 -14.91 1.09
N SER A 179 -19.01 -15.37 0.08
CA SER A 179 -18.96 -16.79 -0.33
C SER A 179 -17.58 -17.19 -0.85
N ALA A 180 -16.92 -16.30 -1.61
CA ALA A 180 -15.56 -16.51 -2.08
C ALA A 180 -14.55 -16.58 -0.92
N GLY A 181 -14.70 -15.71 0.09
CA GLY A 181 -13.89 -15.74 1.30
C GLY A 181 -14.05 -17.04 2.10
N ILE A 182 -15.27 -17.56 2.23
CA ILE A 182 -15.52 -18.88 2.86
C ILE A 182 -14.80 -19.99 2.07
N ALA A 183 -14.98 -20.01 0.75
CA ALA A 183 -14.41 -21.06 -0.10
C ALA A 183 -12.87 -21.06 -0.03
N ALA A 184 -12.25 -19.88 -0.12
CA ALA A 184 -10.80 -19.73 -0.02
C ALA A 184 -10.26 -20.09 1.38
N ALA A 185 -10.99 -19.76 2.44
CA ALA A 185 -10.60 -20.11 3.82
C ALA A 185 -10.78 -21.60 4.15
N GLY A 186 -11.74 -22.28 3.51
CA GLY A 186 -12.01 -23.72 3.68
C GLY A 186 -11.08 -24.65 2.88
N GLY A 187 -10.38 -24.12 1.88
CA GLY A 187 -9.32 -24.81 1.14
C GLY A 187 -7.96 -24.52 1.77
N ILE A 188 -7.45 -25.43 2.60
CA ILE A 188 -6.10 -25.30 3.16
C ILE A 188 -5.04 -25.46 2.04
N GLN A 189 -4.09 -24.52 2.04
CA GLN A 189 -2.78 -24.46 1.35
C GLN A 189 -2.74 -24.07 -0.12
N GLN A 190 -2.21 -22.87 -0.37
CA GLN A 190 -0.87 -22.73 -0.97
C GLN A 190 -0.09 -21.60 -0.27
N PRO A 191 1.19 -21.79 0.08
CA PRO A 191 2.11 -20.68 0.17
C PRO A 191 2.16 -20.04 -1.23
N LEU A 192 1.77 -18.78 -1.36
CA LEU A 192 2.02 -18.04 -2.58
C LEU A 192 3.54 -18.00 -2.76
N ALA A 193 3.99 -18.67 -3.83
CA ALA A 193 5.26 -18.34 -4.44
C ALA A 193 5.29 -16.82 -4.59
N VAL A 194 6.45 -16.24 -4.26
CA VAL A 194 6.74 -14.85 -4.58
C VAL A 194 6.66 -14.76 -6.10
N GLU A 195 5.49 -14.42 -6.63
CA GLU A 195 5.41 -13.91 -7.99
C GLU A 195 6.20 -12.61 -7.95
N ALA A 196 7.43 -12.70 -8.45
CA ALA A 196 8.18 -11.56 -8.94
C ALA A 196 7.17 -10.75 -9.74
N GLY A 197 6.91 -9.53 -9.25
CA GLY A 197 5.84 -8.68 -9.75
C GLY A 197 5.78 -8.75 -11.26
N GLU A 198 4.57 -8.88 -11.79
CA GLU A 198 4.27 -8.78 -13.20
C GLU A 198 5.22 -7.75 -13.80
N THR A 199 6.17 -8.25 -14.59
CA THR A 199 6.98 -7.40 -15.44
C THR A 199 5.93 -6.86 -16.38
N GLN A 200 5.46 -5.64 -16.10
CA GLN A 200 4.66 -4.88 -17.03
C GLN A 200 5.40 -5.04 -18.35
N SER A 201 4.75 -5.70 -19.31
CA SER A 201 5.32 -5.97 -20.61
C SER A 201 5.86 -4.65 -21.11
N GLU A 202 7.18 -4.55 -21.17
CA GLU A 202 7.86 -3.36 -21.60
C GLU A 202 7.25 -3.00 -22.96
N PRO A 203 6.58 -1.84 -23.09
CA PRO A 203 6.06 -1.45 -24.38
C PRO A 203 7.23 -1.50 -25.38
N PRO A 204 6.98 -1.91 -26.63
CA PRO A 204 8.05 -2.00 -27.63
C PRO A 204 8.85 -0.71 -27.59
N PRO A 205 10.19 -0.77 -27.62
CA PRO A 205 11.03 0.39 -27.35
C PRO A 205 10.54 1.53 -28.24
N PRO A 206 10.13 2.67 -27.66
CA PRO A 206 9.69 3.79 -28.46
C PRO A 206 10.81 4.11 -29.44
N HIS A 207 10.47 4.59 -30.64
CA HIS A 207 11.46 5.21 -31.50
C HIS A 207 12.18 6.27 -30.65
N LEU A 208 13.43 5.98 -30.28
CA LEU A 208 14.23 6.88 -29.48
C LEU A 208 14.35 8.18 -30.26
N ASP A 209 13.88 9.27 -29.65
CA ASP A 209 14.06 10.61 -30.20
C ASP A 209 15.55 10.79 -30.55
N PRO A 210 15.91 11.21 -31.78
CA PRO A 210 17.31 11.43 -32.16
C PRO A 210 18.09 12.31 -31.18
N ALA A 211 17.43 13.29 -30.53
CA ALA A 211 18.04 14.13 -29.52
C ALA A 211 18.38 13.37 -28.24
N LEU A 212 17.52 12.44 -27.80
CA LEU A 212 17.76 11.57 -26.67
C LEU A 212 18.88 10.57 -26.97
N ALA A 213 18.86 9.96 -28.16
CA ALA A 213 19.92 9.05 -28.59
C ALA A 213 21.29 9.72 -28.60
N ALA A 214 21.37 10.97 -29.07
CA ALA A 214 22.60 11.75 -29.05
C ALA A 214 23.13 12.03 -27.63
N LEU A 215 22.24 12.33 -26.68
CA LEU A 215 22.63 12.54 -25.27
C LEU A 215 23.14 11.24 -24.61
N ILE A 216 22.50 10.11 -24.90
CA ILE A 216 22.91 8.80 -24.35
C ILE A 216 24.31 8.44 -24.87
N GLU A 217 24.56 8.58 -26.17
CA GLU A 217 25.87 8.28 -26.74
C GLU A 217 26.96 9.24 -26.26
N ASP A 218 26.62 10.51 -26.08
CA ASP A 218 27.51 11.50 -25.50
C ASP A 218 27.92 11.12 -24.06
N MET A 219 26.95 10.76 -23.21
CA MET A 219 27.21 10.27 -21.85
C MET A 219 28.10 9.02 -21.81
N ARG A 220 27.87 8.09 -22.75
CA ARG A 220 28.69 6.87 -22.90
C ARG A 220 30.15 7.21 -23.21
N GLY A 221 30.40 8.33 -23.90
CA GLY A 221 31.74 8.77 -24.29
C GLY A 221 32.61 9.30 -23.16
N PHE A 222 32.03 9.81 -22.07
CA PHE A 222 32.81 10.41 -20.97
C PHE A 222 32.57 9.78 -19.59
N LEU A 223 31.48 9.05 -19.36
CA LEU A 223 31.22 8.45 -18.05
C LEU A 223 31.84 7.05 -17.91
N PRO A 224 32.37 6.69 -16.72
CA PRO A 224 32.70 5.29 -16.43
C PRO A 224 31.41 4.44 -16.35
N PRO A 225 31.48 3.11 -16.61
CA PRO A 225 30.29 2.26 -16.75
C PRO A 225 29.30 2.32 -15.58
N VAL A 226 29.78 2.34 -14.34
CA VAL A 226 28.92 2.41 -13.14
C VAL A 226 28.18 3.74 -13.06
N ALA A 227 28.85 4.85 -13.36
CA ALA A 227 28.23 6.18 -13.38
C ALA A 227 27.27 6.32 -14.57
N PHE A 228 27.57 5.71 -15.72
CA PHE A 228 26.70 5.73 -16.90
C PHE A 228 25.33 5.12 -16.62
N THR A 229 25.27 3.94 -16.01
CA THR A 229 23.99 3.27 -15.69
C THR A 229 23.11 4.13 -14.79
N LEU A 230 23.69 4.71 -13.72
CA LEU A 230 22.96 5.61 -12.82
C LEU A 230 22.54 6.91 -13.52
N ALA A 231 23.42 7.44 -14.36
CA ALA A 231 23.15 8.67 -15.06
C ALA A 231 22.04 8.53 -16.11
N LEU A 232 21.86 7.34 -16.70
CA LEU A 232 20.77 7.07 -17.65
C LEU A 232 19.40 7.27 -16.98
N SER A 233 19.19 6.67 -15.80
CA SER A 233 17.96 6.88 -15.02
C SER A 233 17.80 8.33 -14.58
N GLY A 234 18.92 9.02 -14.30
CA GLY A 234 18.91 10.46 -14.00
C GLY A 234 18.49 11.32 -15.18
N LEU A 235 18.94 10.99 -16.40
CA LEU A 235 18.55 11.67 -17.63
C LEU A 235 17.05 11.47 -17.91
N GLU A 236 16.55 10.24 -17.80
CA GLU A 236 15.12 9.95 -17.92
C GLU A 236 14.29 10.76 -16.92
N LYS A 237 14.72 10.82 -15.66
CA LYS A 237 14.04 11.63 -14.62
C LYS A 237 14.04 13.12 -14.96
N ALA A 238 15.16 13.68 -15.44
CA ALA A 238 15.24 15.09 -15.79
C ALA A 238 14.34 15.45 -16.99
N ILE A 239 14.28 14.56 -17.99
CA ILE A 239 13.42 14.75 -19.17
C ILE A 239 11.95 14.66 -18.78
N ASP A 240 11.56 13.64 -17.99
CA ASP A 240 10.20 13.49 -17.51
C ASP A 240 9.79 14.62 -16.54
N PHE A 241 10.75 15.19 -15.81
CA PHE A 241 10.51 16.33 -14.93
C PHE A 241 10.13 17.58 -15.72
N GLN A 242 10.81 17.85 -16.82
CA GLN A 242 10.59 19.06 -17.61
C GLN A 242 10.60 18.81 -19.12
N ASN A 243 11.77 18.55 -19.71
CA ASN A 243 11.92 18.28 -21.15
C ASN A 243 13.35 17.85 -21.52
N ILE A 244 13.57 17.61 -22.81
CA ILE A 244 14.88 17.25 -23.38
C ILE A 244 15.99 18.29 -23.12
N ASP A 245 15.65 19.58 -23.06
CA ASP A 245 16.62 20.65 -22.79
C ASP A 245 17.11 20.61 -21.34
N TYR A 246 16.22 20.29 -20.40
CA TYR A 246 16.60 20.06 -19.01
C TYR A 246 17.45 18.79 -18.85
N GLY A 247 17.14 17.75 -19.63
CA GLY A 247 18.00 16.57 -19.77
C GLY A 247 19.41 16.92 -20.26
N ARG A 248 19.53 17.81 -21.26
CA ARG A 248 20.83 18.31 -21.74
C ARG A 248 21.58 19.06 -20.64
N GLU A 249 20.89 19.87 -19.86
CA GLU A 249 21.49 20.60 -18.72
C GLU A 249 22.02 19.64 -17.64
N TYR A 250 21.31 18.54 -17.38
CA TYR A 250 21.77 17.47 -16.51
C TYR A 250 23.07 16.83 -17.01
N VAL A 251 23.15 16.51 -18.31
CA VAL A 251 24.36 15.93 -18.94
C VAL A 251 25.55 16.90 -18.87
N GLU A 252 25.34 18.19 -19.14
CA GLU A 252 26.41 19.19 -19.06
C GLU A 252 26.95 19.36 -17.62
N ARG A 253 26.07 19.31 -16.61
CA ARG A 253 26.50 19.33 -15.20
C ARG A 253 27.28 18.08 -14.83
N LEU A 254 26.84 16.89 -15.26
CA LEU A 254 27.61 15.65 -15.06
C LEU A 254 28.99 15.72 -15.72
N ARG A 255 29.07 16.27 -16.93
CA ARG A 255 30.32 16.47 -17.65
C ARG A 255 31.27 17.39 -16.90
N ALA A 256 30.77 18.51 -16.37
CA ALA A 256 31.57 19.42 -15.55
C ALA A 256 32.14 18.70 -14.32
N MET A 257 31.32 17.88 -13.65
CA MET A 257 31.75 17.11 -12.49
C MET A 257 32.76 16.01 -12.84
N HIS A 258 32.56 15.32 -13.95
CA HIS A 258 33.52 14.33 -14.44
C HIS A 258 34.88 14.95 -14.75
N ARG A 259 34.91 16.15 -15.37
CA ARG A 259 36.15 16.90 -15.62
C ARG A 259 36.87 17.25 -14.32
N LEU A 260 36.15 17.70 -13.29
CA LEU A 260 36.72 17.99 -11.98
C LEU A 260 37.27 16.73 -11.29
N ASP A 261 36.55 15.61 -11.40
CA ASP A 261 37.00 14.32 -10.89
C ASP A 261 38.29 13.89 -11.58
N ALA A 262 38.36 13.99 -12.91
CA ALA A 262 39.54 13.70 -13.70
C ALA A 262 40.75 14.55 -13.28
N GLN A 263 40.57 15.86 -13.16
CA GLN A 263 41.61 16.80 -12.70
C GLN A 263 42.12 16.48 -11.29
N SER A 264 41.28 15.86 -10.47
CA SER A 264 41.60 15.51 -9.08
C SER A 264 42.14 14.08 -8.93
N GLY A 265 42.47 13.38 -10.01
CA GLY A 265 42.95 11.99 -9.97
C GLY A 265 41.85 10.94 -9.82
N GLY A 266 40.63 11.24 -10.30
CA GLY A 266 39.46 10.36 -10.22
C GLY A 266 39.70 8.94 -10.72
N ALA A 267 40.53 8.77 -11.76
CA ALA A 267 40.92 7.47 -12.27
C ALA A 267 41.59 6.56 -11.21
N GLN A 268 42.41 7.12 -10.31
CA GLN A 268 43.04 6.35 -9.22
C GLN A 268 42.09 6.11 -8.03
N ARG A 269 40.97 6.84 -7.98
CA ARG A 269 39.97 6.80 -6.89
C ARG A 269 38.64 6.21 -7.35
N GLY A 270 38.64 5.46 -8.45
CA GLY A 270 37.47 4.78 -8.99
C GLY A 270 36.32 5.69 -9.44
N TRP A 271 36.61 6.96 -9.78
CA TRP A 271 35.61 7.94 -10.20
C TRP A 271 34.49 8.20 -9.18
N ALA A 272 34.82 8.16 -7.88
CA ALA A 272 33.85 8.26 -6.79
C ALA A 272 32.98 9.54 -6.87
N LEU A 273 33.53 10.67 -7.32
CA LEU A 273 32.76 11.90 -7.47
C LEU A 273 31.80 11.80 -8.66
N SER A 274 32.25 11.27 -9.79
CA SER A 274 31.40 11.05 -10.96
C SER A 274 30.25 10.10 -10.65
N GLU A 275 30.49 9.02 -9.90
CA GLU A 275 29.45 8.09 -9.47
C GLU A 275 28.46 8.74 -8.51
N ALA A 276 28.94 9.47 -7.49
CA ALA A 276 28.08 10.18 -6.55
C ALA A 276 27.20 11.22 -7.27
N MET A 277 27.76 11.94 -8.24
CA MET A 277 27.01 12.93 -9.02
C MET A 277 25.99 12.27 -9.94
N ALA A 278 26.33 11.16 -10.61
CA ALA A 278 25.36 10.38 -11.38
C ALA A 278 24.16 9.94 -10.52
N ARG A 279 24.42 9.55 -9.26
CA ARG A 279 23.40 9.11 -8.30
C ARG A 279 22.48 10.23 -7.82
N TYR A 280 23.03 11.40 -7.48
CA TYR A 280 22.29 12.41 -6.72
C TYR A 280 21.88 13.65 -7.53
N LEU A 281 22.56 13.96 -8.63
CA LEU A 281 22.33 15.22 -9.35
C LEU A 281 20.90 15.32 -9.90
N ALA A 282 20.36 14.23 -10.47
CA ALA A 282 19.00 14.23 -11.00
C ALA A 282 17.96 14.40 -9.88
N LEU A 283 18.22 13.87 -8.68
CA LEU A 283 17.34 14.05 -7.51
C LEU A 283 17.35 15.51 -7.03
N ALA A 284 18.50 16.18 -7.11
CA ALA A 284 18.60 17.60 -6.76
C ALA A 284 17.97 18.52 -7.82
N MET A 285 18.04 18.13 -9.10
CA MET A 285 17.46 18.89 -10.21
C MET A 285 15.94 18.71 -10.30
N ALA A 286 15.46 17.47 -10.19
CA ALA A 286 14.04 17.13 -10.31
C ALA A 286 13.42 16.86 -8.94
N TYR A 287 13.32 17.93 -8.14
CA TYR A 287 12.66 17.90 -6.83
C TYR A 287 11.14 18.10 -6.98
N ASP A 288 10.35 17.39 -6.16
CA ASP A 288 8.90 17.43 -6.26
C ASP A 288 8.35 18.71 -5.60
N ASP A 289 8.24 19.77 -6.40
CA ASP A 289 7.58 21.03 -6.04
C ASP A 289 6.06 20.99 -6.33
N ILE A 290 5.38 22.11 -6.06
CA ILE A 290 3.93 22.24 -6.27
C ILE A 290 3.57 22.16 -7.75
N VAL A 291 4.43 22.65 -8.64
CA VAL A 291 4.20 22.62 -10.08
C VAL A 291 4.28 21.18 -10.57
N ARG A 292 5.25 20.41 -10.08
CA ARG A 292 5.42 18.99 -10.37
C ARG A 292 4.26 18.16 -9.84
N VAL A 293 3.79 18.44 -8.62
CA VAL A 293 2.57 17.80 -8.09
C VAL A 293 1.36 18.11 -8.96
N ALA A 294 1.22 19.35 -9.43
CA ALA A 294 0.15 19.74 -10.34
C ALA A 294 0.24 19.02 -11.71
N ASP A 295 1.45 18.90 -12.28
CA ASP A 295 1.71 18.11 -13.48
C ASP A 295 1.27 16.64 -13.28
N ILE A 296 1.78 15.97 -12.25
CA ILE A 296 1.41 14.58 -11.91
C ILE A 296 -0.11 14.43 -11.77
N LYS A 297 -0.78 15.41 -11.15
CA LYS A 297 -2.23 15.37 -10.96
C LYS A 297 -3.03 15.56 -12.25
N THR A 298 -2.44 16.16 -13.29
CA THR A 298 -3.12 16.51 -14.55
C THR A 298 -2.71 15.63 -15.74
N ARG A 299 -1.72 14.73 -15.59
CA ARG A 299 -1.31 13.76 -16.62
C ARG A 299 -2.47 12.87 -17.08
N SER A 300 -2.55 12.65 -18.39
CA SER A 300 -3.58 11.82 -19.04
C SER A 300 -3.63 10.39 -18.49
N GLY A 301 -2.46 9.76 -18.29
CA GLY A 301 -2.38 8.40 -17.75
C GLY A 301 -3.08 8.25 -16.41
N ARG A 302 -3.03 9.27 -15.54
CA ARG A 302 -3.74 9.25 -14.25
C ARG A 302 -5.26 9.19 -14.43
N PHE A 303 -5.81 9.86 -15.44
CA PHE A 303 -7.24 9.82 -15.72
C PHE A 303 -7.68 8.45 -16.23
N GLU A 304 -6.86 7.78 -17.03
CA GLU A 304 -7.11 6.40 -17.47
C GLU A 304 -7.11 5.44 -16.28
N THR A 305 -6.10 5.53 -15.40
CA THR A 305 -6.06 4.75 -14.16
C THR A 305 -7.29 5.00 -13.30
N PHE A 306 -7.66 6.26 -13.06
CA PHE A 306 -8.84 6.59 -12.25
C PHE A 306 -10.14 6.01 -12.84
N ARG A 307 -10.31 6.06 -14.16
CA ARG A 307 -11.47 5.45 -14.83
C ARG A 307 -11.52 3.94 -14.63
N ASN A 308 -10.37 3.29 -14.68
CA ASN A 308 -10.24 1.85 -14.43
C ASN A 308 -10.54 1.51 -12.97
N ASP A 309 -10.00 2.28 -12.02
CA ASP A 309 -10.20 2.07 -10.58
C ASP A 309 -11.67 2.18 -10.17
N VAL A 310 -12.41 3.14 -10.74
CA VAL A 310 -13.86 3.29 -10.50
C VAL A 310 -14.72 2.42 -11.40
N ARG A 311 -14.11 1.55 -12.23
CA ARG A 311 -14.77 0.67 -13.20
C ARG A 311 -15.78 1.40 -14.09
N ALA A 312 -15.44 2.60 -14.55
CA ALA A 312 -16.32 3.40 -15.38
C ALA A 312 -16.55 2.75 -16.75
N ALA A 313 -17.82 2.62 -17.16
CA ALA A 313 -18.17 2.08 -18.46
C ALA A 313 -17.66 2.97 -19.61
N PRO A 314 -17.49 2.42 -20.83
CA PRO A 314 -17.20 3.23 -22.02
C PRO A 314 -18.22 4.36 -22.18
N GLY A 315 -17.74 5.59 -22.37
CA GLY A 315 -18.60 6.78 -22.49
C GLY A 315 -19.21 7.31 -21.20
N GLN A 316 -19.06 6.62 -20.05
CA GLN A 316 -19.52 7.15 -18.77
C GLN A 316 -18.71 8.38 -18.36
N VAL A 317 -19.41 9.47 -18.04
CA VAL A 317 -18.78 10.71 -17.57
C VAL A 317 -18.32 10.53 -16.13
N VAL A 318 -17.04 10.76 -15.89
CA VAL A 318 -16.41 10.67 -14.57
C VAL A 318 -15.93 12.06 -14.17
N ARG A 319 -16.35 12.54 -13.00
CA ARG A 319 -15.95 13.85 -12.48
C ARG A 319 -15.04 13.67 -11.27
N VAL A 320 -13.81 14.13 -11.40
CA VAL A 320 -12.84 14.18 -10.30
C VAL A 320 -12.92 15.55 -9.65
N ARG A 321 -12.95 15.59 -8.31
CA ARG A 321 -12.82 16.83 -7.53
C ARG A 321 -11.63 16.68 -6.58
N GLU A 322 -10.62 17.51 -6.79
CA GLU A 322 -9.44 17.59 -5.94
C GLU A 322 -9.57 18.77 -4.99
N PHE A 323 -9.15 18.59 -3.75
CA PHE A 323 -9.12 19.65 -2.75
C PHE A 323 -7.66 19.99 -2.46
N MET A 324 -7.32 21.27 -2.58
CA MET A 324 -6.00 21.80 -2.27
C MET A 324 -6.15 22.87 -1.20
N HIS A 325 -5.34 22.76 -0.14
CA HIS A 325 -5.30 23.75 0.93
C HIS A 325 -3.84 24.16 1.16
N PRO A 326 -3.27 24.99 0.27
CA PRO A 326 -1.87 25.34 0.36
C PRO A 326 -1.63 26.27 1.54
N ARG A 327 -0.49 26.08 2.20
CA ARG A 327 0.08 26.98 3.18
C ARG A 327 0.72 28.17 2.48
N TRP A 328 1.03 29.22 3.24
CA TRP A 328 1.69 30.41 2.68
C TRP A 328 3.04 30.11 2.06
N GLN A 329 3.81 29.18 2.63
CA GLN A 329 5.10 28.74 2.07
C GLN A 329 4.93 28.22 0.64
N GLU A 330 3.92 27.38 0.43
CA GLU A 330 3.65 26.79 -0.88
C GLU A 330 3.23 27.85 -1.91
N ILE A 331 2.51 28.90 -1.48
CA ILE A 331 2.18 30.02 -2.36
C ILE A 331 3.43 30.87 -2.67
N CYS A 332 4.30 31.10 -1.69
CA CYS A 332 5.55 31.83 -1.90
C CYS A 332 6.52 31.07 -2.83
N ASP A 333 6.60 29.74 -2.71
CA ASP A 333 7.50 28.88 -3.49
C ASP A 333 7.24 28.96 -5.00
N ILE A 334 6.01 29.29 -5.42
CA ILE A 334 5.64 29.42 -6.84
C ILE A 334 5.71 30.87 -7.36
N MET A 335 6.00 31.85 -6.50
CA MET A 335 6.06 33.24 -6.94
C MET A 335 7.32 33.50 -7.77
N PRO A 336 7.25 34.40 -8.77
CA PRO A 336 8.45 34.84 -9.49
C PRO A 336 9.48 35.43 -8.51
N GLN A 337 10.76 35.17 -8.78
CA GLN A 337 11.88 35.66 -7.95
C GLN A 337 11.82 37.17 -7.65
N GLY A 338 11.25 37.98 -8.54
CA GLY A 338 11.12 39.43 -8.34
C GLY A 338 10.07 39.86 -7.30
N MET A 339 9.26 38.93 -6.78
CA MET A 339 8.19 39.20 -5.80
C MET A 339 8.50 38.66 -4.39
N GLY A 340 9.67 38.04 -4.19
CA GLY A 340 10.13 37.47 -2.93
C GLY A 340 11.60 37.06 -2.99
#